data_AF-A0A7C7UWJ7-F1
#
_entry.id   AF-A0A7C7UWJ7-F1
#
_cell.length_a   1.000
_cell.length_b   1.000
_cell.length_c   1.000
_cell.angle_alpha   90.00
_cell.angle_beta   90.00
_cell.angle_gamma   90.00
#
_symmetry.space_group_name_H-M   'P 1'
#
loop_
_entity.id
_entity.type
_entity.pdbx_description
1 polymer ?
#
loop_
_entity_poly.entity_id
_entity_poly.type
_entity_poly.pdbx_seq_one_letter_code
_entity_poly.pdbx_strand_id
1 'polypeptide(L)'
;MQTWQRNLYTLWVAELIAIGGFTVVLPFLPYYVRELGVTELEQVEFWSGLLFASQAIAMAISSPLWGSVADRYGRKLMVERAMSGGAVVMGAMGFVQKG
;
A
#
# COMPACT_ATOMS: atom_id res chain seq x y z
N MET A 1 25.72 4.59 17.70
CA MET A 1 24.51 3.78 17.46
C MET A 1 24.88 2.61 16.59
N GLN A 2 24.50 1.38 16.95
CA GLN A 2 24.76 0.20 16.12
C GLN A 2 23.94 0.29 14.82
N THR A 3 24.50 -0.14 13.68
CA THR A 3 23.91 0.01 12.34
C THR A 3 22.49 -0.55 12.23
N TRP A 4 22.16 -1.62 12.98
CA TRP A 4 20.80 -2.19 13.00
C TRP A 4 19.77 -1.26 13.66
N GLN A 5 20.16 -0.48 14.68
CA GLN A 5 19.26 0.46 15.36
C GLN A 5 18.86 1.60 14.43
N ARG A 6 19.83 2.10 13.66
CA ARG A 6 19.61 3.17 12.68
C ARG A 6 18.70 2.68 11.53
N ASN A 7 18.95 1.49 11.00
CA ASN A 7 18.09 0.88 9.98
C ASN A 7 16.68 0.62 10.50
N LEU A 8 16.54 0.15 11.74
CA LEU A 8 15.24 -0.09 12.36
C LEU A 8 14.45 1.22 12.47
N TYR A 9 15.06 2.30 12.97
CA TYR A 9 14.41 3.60 13.07
C TYR A 9 13.99 4.14 11.69
N THR A 10 14.83 4.03 10.67
CA THR A 10 14.50 4.46 9.31
C THR A 10 13.32 3.66 8.75
N LEU A 11 13.34 2.33 8.88
CA LEU A 11 12.23 1.47 8.44
C LEU A 11 10.94 1.77 9.21
N TRP A 12 11.04 1.99 10.51
CA TRP A 12 9.88 2.24 11.37
C TRP A 12 9.18 3.55 11.03
N VAL A 13 9.94 4.62 10.79
CA VAL A 13 9.38 5.91 10.35
C VAL A 13 8.77 5.81 8.95
N ALA A 14 9.44 5.12 8.01
CA ALA A 14 8.92 4.92 6.67
C ALA A 14 7.60 4.13 6.68
N GLU A 15 7.53 3.05 7.45
CA GLU A 15 6.32 2.22 7.61
C GLU A 15 5.19 3.01 8.28
N LEU A 16 5.50 3.82 9.30
CA LEU A 16 4.50 4.65 9.97
C LEU A 16 3.85 5.65 9.00
N ILE A 17 4.66 6.31 8.16
CA ILE A 17 4.16 7.26 7.17
C ILE A 17 3.31 6.53 6.11
N ALA A 18 3.77 5.37 5.65
CA ALA A 18 3.06 4.57 4.66
C ALA A 18 1.68 4.11 5.19
N ILE A 19 1.64 3.46 6.36
CA ILE A 19 0.39 3.01 6.97
C ILE A 19 -0.52 4.21 7.25
N GLY A 20 0.03 5.30 7.80
CA GLY A 20 -0.73 6.53 8.05
C GLY A 20 -1.43 7.05 6.79
N GLY A 21 -0.74 7.11 5.66
CA GLY A 21 -1.31 7.53 4.38
C GLY A 21 -2.39 6.59 3.85
N PHE A 22 -2.17 5.29 3.90
CA PHE A 22 -3.13 4.30 3.39
C PHE A 22 -4.41 4.19 4.24
N THR A 23 -4.28 4.31 5.57
CA THR A 23 -5.40 4.06 6.49
C THR A 23 -6.46 5.18 6.45
N VAL A 24 -6.09 6.38 5.99
CA VAL A 24 -7.02 7.53 5.86
C VAL A 24 -8.12 7.26 4.83
N VAL A 25 -7.90 6.42 3.83
CA VAL A 25 -8.88 6.14 2.76
C VAL A 25 -10.03 5.24 3.25
N LEU A 26 -9.75 4.33 4.18
CA LEU A 26 -10.70 3.32 4.65
C LEU A 26 -12.02 3.89 5.22
N PRO A 27 -12.04 4.94 6.07
CA PRO A 27 -13.29 5.52 6.56
C PRO A 27 -14.11 6.25 5.49
N PHE A 28 -13.50 6.68 4.37
CA PHE A 28 -14.22 7.33 3.26
C PHE A 28 -14.74 6.34 2.22
N LEU A 29 -14.34 5.07 2.31
CA LEU A 29 -14.71 4.04 1.34
C LEU A 29 -16.24 3.84 1.21
N PRO A 30 -17.03 3.80 2.30
CA PRO A 30 -18.50 3.75 2.21
C PRO A 30 -19.10 5.00 1.57
N TYR A 31 -18.45 6.15 1.71
CA TYR A 31 -18.88 7.40 1.08
C TYR A 31 -18.69 7.34 -0.44
N TYR A 32 -17.55 6.84 -0.92
CA TYR A 32 -17.31 6.62 -2.35
C TYR A 32 -18.29 5.62 -2.97
N VAL A 33 -18.62 4.54 -2.25
CA VAL A 33 -19.63 3.55 -2.71
C VAL A 33 -21.00 4.23 -2.92
N ARG A 34 -21.37 5.20 -2.07
CA ARG A 34 -22.60 5.98 -2.26
C ARG A 34 -22.53 6.91 -3.47
N GLU A 35 -21.40 7.57 -3.72
CA GLU A 35 -21.20 8.42 -4.90
C GLU A 35 -21.27 7.63 -6.22
N LEU A 36 -20.91 6.34 -6.19
CA LEU A 36 -21.03 5.42 -7.33
C LEU A 36 -22.49 5.02 -7.66
N GLY A 37 -23.48 5.56 -6.95
CA GLY A 37 -24.90 5.34 -7.22
C GLY A 37 -25.55 4.26 -6.35
N VAL A 38 -24.82 3.68 -5.39
CA VAL A 38 -25.36 2.72 -4.42
C VAL A 38 -25.95 3.48 -3.24
N THR A 39 -27.24 3.82 -3.29
CA THR A 39 -27.90 4.63 -2.26
C THR A 39 -28.56 3.80 -1.15
N GLU A 40 -28.80 2.51 -1.36
CA GLU A 40 -29.35 1.61 -0.34
C GLU A 40 -28.30 1.26 0.72
N LEU A 41 -28.65 1.45 2.00
CA LEU A 41 -27.74 1.24 3.14
C LEU A 41 -27.16 -0.17 3.18
N GLU A 42 -28.00 -1.19 2.94
CA GLU A 42 -27.62 -2.61 2.94
C GLU A 42 -26.60 -2.93 1.83
N GLN A 43 -26.78 -2.34 0.64
CA GLN A 43 -25.85 -2.52 -0.47
C GLN A 43 -24.51 -1.81 -0.21
N VAL A 44 -24.53 -0.61 0.40
CA VAL A 44 -23.31 0.11 0.78
C VAL A 44 -22.48 -0.71 1.78
N GLU A 45 -23.12 -1.30 2.78
CA GLU A 45 -22.47 -2.16 3.77
C GLU A 45 -21.87 -3.42 3.11
N PHE A 46 -22.62 -4.09 2.23
CA PHE A 46 -22.15 -5.27 1.51
C PHE A 46 -20.95 -4.97 0.61
N TRP A 47 -21.03 -3.93 -0.22
CA TRP A 47 -19.93 -3.56 -1.13
C TRP A 47 -18.70 -3.04 -0.39
N SER A 48 -18.89 -2.28 0.69
CA SER A 48 -17.78 -1.84 1.54
C SER A 48 -17.10 -3.03 2.21
N GLY A 49 -17.88 -3.96 2.75
CA GLY A 49 -17.37 -5.21 3.35
C GLY A 49 -16.60 -6.06 2.34
N LEU A 50 -17.11 -6.20 1.12
CA LEU A 50 -16.44 -6.92 0.04
C LEU A 50 -15.12 -6.26 -0.37
N LEU A 51 -15.08 -4.92 -0.45
CA LEU A 51 -13.86 -4.18 -0.76
C LEU A 51 -12.80 -4.37 0.34
N PHE A 52 -13.17 -4.28 1.62
CA PHE A 52 -12.24 -4.59 2.72
C PHE A 52 -11.73 -6.04 2.69
N ALA A 53 -12.62 -7.00 2.42
CA ALA A 53 -12.25 -8.41 2.30
C ALA A 53 -11.29 -8.64 1.11
N SER A 54 -11.53 -7.98 -0.03
CA SER A 54 -10.67 -8.08 -1.21
C SER A 54 -9.25 -7.59 -0.92
N GLN A 55 -9.11 -6.50 -0.16
CA GLN A 55 -7.81 -5.99 0.29
C GLN A 55 -7.09 -7.01 1.18
N ALA A 56 -7.81 -7.61 2.14
CA ALA A 56 -7.24 -8.63 3.02
C ALA A 56 -6.78 -9.87 2.24
N ILE A 57 -7.58 -10.33 1.26
CA ILE A 57 -7.22 -11.45 0.38
C ILE A 57 -5.99 -11.10 -0.47
N ALA A 58 -5.96 -9.91 -1.08
CA ALA A 58 -4.83 -9.44 -1.86
C ALA A 58 -3.54 -9.38 -1.02
N MET A 59 -3.62 -8.88 0.22
CA MET A 59 -2.49 -8.90 1.16
C MET A 59 -2.08 -10.32 1.56
N ALA A 60 -3.05 -11.21 1.81
CA ALA A 60 -2.78 -12.60 2.20
C ALA A 60 -2.05 -13.37 1.08
N ILE A 61 -2.38 -13.10 -0.18
CA ILE A 61 -1.69 -13.70 -1.34
C ILE A 61 -0.33 -13.02 -1.56
N SER A 62 -0.27 -11.69 -1.45
CA SER A 62 0.95 -10.92 -1.73
C SER A 62 2.04 -11.13 -0.68
N SER A 63 1.67 -11.31 0.60
CA SER A 63 2.60 -11.48 1.72
C SER A 63 3.62 -12.63 1.51
N PRO A 64 3.22 -13.88 1.22
CA PRO A 64 4.17 -14.97 0.98
C PRO A 64 4.96 -14.80 -0.32
N LEU A 65 4.37 -14.21 -1.36
CA LEU A 65 5.04 -13.92 -2.63
C LEU A 65 6.23 -12.97 -2.41
N TRP A 66 5.99 -11.83 -1.76
CA TRP A 66 7.03 -10.84 -1.49
C TRP A 66 7.99 -11.26 -0.36
N GLY A 67 7.51 -12.02 0.62
CA GLY A 67 8.37 -12.60 1.68
C GLY A 67 9.38 -13.60 1.12
N SER A 68 8.94 -14.53 0.27
CA SER A 68 9.84 -15.51 -0.36
C SER A 68 10.90 -14.85 -1.27
N VAL A 69 10.52 -13.76 -1.96
CA VAL A 69 11.44 -12.98 -2.79
C VAL A 69 12.45 -12.20 -1.91
N ALA A 70 12.01 -11.67 -0.78
CA ALA A 70 12.90 -10.99 0.18
C ALA A 70 13.95 -11.93 0.78
N ASP A 71 13.55 -13.15 1.11
CA ASP A 71 14.43 -14.16 1.70
C ASP A 71 15.44 -14.72 0.69
N ARG A 72 15.07 -14.81 -0.60
CA ARG A 72 15.94 -15.38 -1.64
C ARG A 72 17.00 -14.42 -2.18
N TYR A 73 16.73 -13.11 -2.19
CA TYR A 73 17.64 -12.10 -2.79
C TYR A 73 18.33 -11.19 -1.76
N GLY A 74 18.05 -11.38 -0.46
CA GLY A 74 18.59 -10.56 0.61
C GLY A 74 17.81 -9.25 0.79
N ARG A 75 17.32 -9.02 2.00
CA ARG A 75 16.41 -7.91 2.37
C ARG A 75 16.91 -6.52 1.95
N LYS A 76 18.23 -6.30 1.88
CA LYS A 76 18.85 -5.01 1.49
C LYS A 76 18.72 -4.74 -0.02
N LEU A 77 19.00 -5.74 -0.86
CA LEU A 77 18.91 -5.60 -2.33
C LEU A 77 17.46 -5.41 -2.79
N MET A 78 16.50 -6.01 -2.07
CA MET A 78 15.08 -5.87 -2.39
C MET A 78 14.57 -4.45 -2.13
N VAL A 79 14.96 -3.83 -1.01
CA VAL A 79 14.60 -2.43 -0.72
C VAL A 79 15.18 -1.48 -1.76
N GLU A 80 16.44 -1.68 -2.17
CA GLU A 80 17.06 -0.88 -3.24
C GLU A 80 16.34 -1.04 -4.59
N ARG A 81 15.93 -2.25 -4.97
CA ARG A 81 15.14 -2.49 -6.20
C ARG A 81 13.75 -1.86 -6.13
N ALA A 82 13.07 -1.97 -4.99
CA ALA A 82 11.75 -1.38 -4.79
C ALA A 82 11.80 0.15 -4.86
N MET A 83 12.81 0.77 -4.20
CA MET A 83 13.03 2.22 -4.26
C MET A 83 13.37 2.69 -5.67
N SER A 84 14.18 1.92 -6.41
CA SER A 84 14.51 2.23 -7.81
C SER A 84 13.26 2.18 -8.71
N GLY A 85 12.41 1.16 -8.54
CA GLY A 85 11.14 1.07 -9.26
C GLY A 85 10.20 2.23 -8.92
N GLY A 86 10.09 2.59 -7.65
CA GLY A 86 9.29 3.73 -7.20
C GLY A 86 9.76 5.06 -7.79
N ALA A 87 11.08 5.29 -7.83
CA ALA A 87 11.67 6.50 -8.43
C ALA A 87 11.38 6.59 -9.94
N VAL A 88 11.46 5.48 -10.67
CA VAL A 88 11.14 5.44 -12.11
C VAL A 88 9.67 5.75 -12.33
N VAL A 89 8.77 5.15 -11.56
CA VAL A 89 7.32 5.38 -11.69
C VAL A 89 6.95 6.82 -11.33
N MET A 90 7.46 7.36 -10.21
CA MET A 90 7.23 8.76 -9.84
C MET A 90 7.81 9.74 -10.87
N GLY A 91 9.00 9.46 -11.39
CA GLY A 91 9.59 10.26 -12.48
C GLY A 91 8.72 10.24 -13.73
N ALA A 92 8.24 9.06 -14.13
CA ALA A 92 7.33 8.90 -15.26
C ALA A 92 6.00 9.65 -15.08
N MET A 93 5.44 9.65 -13.86
CA MET A 93 4.25 10.45 -13.53
C MET A 93 4.51 11.96 -13.69
N GLY A 94 5.73 12.43 -13.43
CA GLY A 94 6.12 13.83 -13.63
C GLY A 94 6.16 14.28 -15.10
N PHE A 95 6.31 13.35 -16.04
CA PHE A 95 6.25 13.64 -17.48
C PHE A 95 4.82 13.67 -18.03
N VAL A 96 3.81 13.33 -17.21
CA VAL A 96 2.40 13.51 -17.58
C VAL A 96 2.03 14.99 -17.36
N GLN A 97 2.32 15.81 -18.37
CA GLN A 97 1.75 17.14 -18.50
C GLN A 97 0.39 17.04 -19.21
N LYS A 98 -0.65 17.65 -18.61
CA LYS A 98 -1.91 17.95 -19.29
C LYS A 98 -1.62 18.97 -20.39
N GLY A 99 -1.69 18.53 -21.65
CA GLY A 99 -1.95 19.39 -22.81
C GLY A 99 -3.44 19.60 -22.98
#